data_AF-A0A2H5YFE5-F1
#
_entry.id   AF-A0A2H5YFE5-F1
#
_cell.length_a   1.000
_cell.length_b   1.000
_cell.length_c   1.000
_cell.angle_alpha   90.00
_cell.angle_beta   90.00
_cell.angle_gamma   90.00
#
_symmetry.space_group_name_H-M   'P 1'
#
loop_
_entity.id
_entity.type
_entity.pdbx_description
1 polymer ?
#
loop_
_entity_poly.entity_id
_entity_poly.type
_entity_poly.pdbx_seq_one_letter_code
_entity_poly.pdbx_strand_id
1 'polypeptide(L)'
;MRFVAAIAVGLVVALAAMGLAASNVVPGTRAGDGAGTISGYTVSNVSYTLNSTNPQQLDSVSFTLDAPANTVKVRLQSGGTWYNCTNTSGNNWSCNTSGQAVQPADELRVVAKSN
;
A
#
# COMPACT_ATOMS: atom_id res chain seq x y z
N MET A 1 -60.87 39.76 1.44
CA MET A 1 -59.44 39.90 1.07
C MET A 1 -58.46 39.49 2.18
N ARG A 2 -58.62 39.93 3.44
CA ARG A 2 -57.67 39.58 4.54
C ARG A 2 -57.58 38.08 4.87
N PHE A 3 -58.71 37.36 4.86
CA PHE A 3 -58.73 35.91 5.11
C PHE A 3 -58.10 35.07 3.99
N VAL A 4 -58.29 35.46 2.74
CA VAL A 4 -57.69 34.78 1.57
C VAL A 4 -56.17 34.94 1.57
N ALA A 5 -55.67 36.13 1.95
CA ALA A 5 -54.24 36.38 2.10
C ALA A 5 -53.60 35.55 3.23
N ALA A 6 -54.29 35.41 4.36
CA ALA A 6 -53.81 34.59 5.48
C ALA A 6 -53.74 33.09 5.11
N ILE A 7 -54.74 32.58 4.38
CA ILE A 7 -54.74 31.20 3.88
C ILE A 7 -53.61 30.99 2.88
N ALA A 8 -53.41 31.92 1.95
CA ALA A 8 -52.34 31.83 0.95
C ALA A 8 -50.94 31.82 1.61
N VAL A 9 -50.71 32.68 2.60
CA VAL A 9 -49.44 32.72 3.34
C VAL A 9 -49.24 31.43 4.15
N GLY A 10 -50.28 30.93 4.82
CA GLY A 10 -50.20 29.65 5.53
C GLY A 10 -49.86 28.47 4.62
N LEU A 11 -50.42 28.45 3.40
CA LEU A 11 -50.14 27.44 2.39
C LEU A 11 -48.70 27.50 1.88
N VAL A 12 -48.16 28.71 1.66
CA VAL A 12 -46.75 28.91 1.26
C VAL A 12 -45.79 28.44 2.35
N VAL A 13 -46.07 28.73 3.62
CA VAL A 13 -45.24 28.28 4.75
C VAL A 13 -45.31 26.76 4.92
N ALA A 14 -46.48 26.16 4.76
CA ALA A 14 -46.65 24.70 4.83
C ALA A 14 -45.92 23.98 3.68
N LEU A 15 -45.96 24.53 2.46
CA LEU A 15 -45.22 23.99 1.31
C LEU A 15 -43.71 24.16 1.45
N ALA A 16 -43.25 25.28 2.03
CA ALA A 16 -41.83 25.50 2.31
C ALA A 16 -41.30 24.51 3.37
N ALA A 17 -42.08 24.21 4.41
CA ALA A 17 -41.71 23.21 5.42
C ALA A 17 -41.53 21.79 4.85
N MET A 18 -42.31 21.44 3.81
CA MET A 18 -42.17 20.17 3.08
C MET A 18 -41.06 20.19 2.02
N GLY A 19 -40.57 21.38 1.62
CA GLY A 19 -39.51 21.57 0.62
C GLY A 19 -38.08 21.55 1.18
N LEU A 20 -37.89 21.93 2.45
CA LEU A 20 -36.57 21.87 3.11
C LEU A 20 -36.15 20.44 3.54
N ALA A 21 -37.05 19.46 3.41
CA ALA A 21 -36.79 18.05 3.68
C ALA A 21 -36.80 17.18 2.41
N ALA A 22 -36.69 17.78 1.21
CA ALA A 22 -36.12 17.09 0.04
C ALA A 22 -34.66 16.78 0.38
N SER A 23 -34.55 15.71 1.16
CA SER A 23 -33.36 15.22 1.80
C SER A 23 -32.33 15.01 0.70
N ASN A 24 -31.30 15.85 0.68
CA ASN A 24 -30.12 15.59 -0.12
C ASN A 24 -29.37 14.44 0.58
N VAL A 25 -29.99 13.25 0.58
CA VAL A 25 -29.35 12.01 1.01
C VAL A 25 -28.36 11.72 -0.10
N VAL A 26 -27.16 12.24 0.04
CA VAL A 26 -26.01 11.66 -0.64
C VAL A 26 -25.97 10.22 -0.14
N PRO A 27 -26.17 9.19 -1.00
CA PRO A 27 -26.02 7.81 -0.57
C PRO A 27 -24.66 7.69 0.12
N GLY A 28 -24.59 6.95 1.23
CA GLY A 28 -23.30 6.70 1.88
C GLY A 28 -22.34 6.09 0.87
N THR A 29 -21.46 6.91 0.30
CA THR A 29 -20.36 6.45 -0.53
C THR A 29 -19.23 6.10 0.41
N ARG A 30 -18.40 5.12 0.05
CA ARG A 30 -17.13 4.86 0.74
C ARG A 30 -16.16 6.00 0.38
N ALA A 31 -16.40 7.17 0.95
CA ALA A 31 -15.52 8.33 0.87
C ALA A 31 -14.74 8.39 2.18
N GLY A 32 -13.64 7.64 2.24
CA GLY A 32 -12.76 7.60 3.40
C GLY A 32 -11.34 7.26 2.97
N ASP A 33 -10.37 7.79 3.70
CA ASP A 33 -8.98 7.36 3.63
C ASP A 33 -8.78 6.12 4.51
N GLY A 34 -7.96 5.18 4.02
CA GLY A 34 -7.60 3.98 4.75
C GLY A 34 -6.09 4.00 5.01
N ALA A 35 -5.70 3.81 6.27
CA ALA A 35 -4.33 3.55 6.65
C ALA A 35 -4.23 2.15 7.26
N GLY A 36 -3.18 1.42 6.89
CA GLY A 36 -2.86 0.10 7.45
C GLY A 36 -1.50 0.11 8.11
N THR A 37 -1.31 -0.74 9.12
CA THR A 37 0.00 -0.94 9.74
C THR A 37 0.95 -1.61 8.75
N ILE A 38 2.10 -0.98 8.50
CA ILE A 38 3.22 -1.65 7.83
C ILE A 38 3.89 -2.50 8.91
N SER A 39 3.72 -3.83 8.86
CA SER A 39 4.41 -4.72 9.80
C SER A 39 5.92 -4.63 9.58
N GLY A 40 6.67 -4.27 10.61
CA GLY A 40 8.13 -4.26 10.58
C GLY A 40 8.65 -5.69 10.72
N TYR A 41 9.01 -6.32 9.59
CA TYR A 41 9.71 -7.60 9.61
C TYR A 41 11.16 -7.41 10.06
N THR A 42 11.66 -8.33 10.88
CA THR A 42 13.09 -8.39 11.21
C THR A 42 13.80 -9.21 10.14
N VAL A 43 14.80 -8.62 9.48
CA VAL A 43 15.64 -9.28 8.48
C VAL A 43 16.93 -9.75 9.16
N SER A 44 17.26 -11.04 9.00
CA SER A 44 18.47 -11.66 9.56
C SER A 44 19.12 -12.60 8.55
N ASN A 45 20.31 -13.14 8.87
CA ASN A 45 21.04 -14.11 8.04
C ASN A 45 21.23 -13.67 6.58
N VAL A 46 21.58 -12.39 6.37
CA VAL A 46 21.77 -11.83 5.04
C VAL A 46 23.04 -12.39 4.40
N SER A 47 22.91 -12.90 3.18
CA SER A 47 24.04 -13.38 2.36
C SER A 47 23.91 -12.88 0.93
N TYR A 48 25.03 -12.49 0.33
CA TYR A 48 25.10 -12.03 -1.06
C TYR A 48 25.91 -13.03 -1.87
N THR A 49 25.36 -13.41 -3.02
CA THR A 49 26.05 -14.27 -3.99
C THR A 49 26.49 -13.42 -5.16
N LEU A 50 27.80 -13.36 -5.40
CA LEU A 50 28.37 -12.75 -6.60
C LEU A 50 28.12 -13.65 -7.81
N ASN A 51 27.98 -13.03 -8.98
CA ASN A 51 27.91 -13.77 -10.22
C ASN A 51 29.24 -14.51 -10.48
N SER A 52 29.14 -15.79 -10.80
CA SER A 52 30.30 -16.69 -10.94
C SER A 52 31.19 -16.37 -12.15
N THR A 53 30.63 -15.72 -13.17
CA THR A 53 31.36 -15.34 -14.39
C THR A 53 31.87 -13.91 -14.32
N ASN A 54 31.10 -12.99 -13.73
CA ASN A 54 31.50 -11.60 -13.52
C ASN A 54 31.25 -11.17 -12.05
N PRO A 55 32.27 -11.22 -11.18
CA PRO A 55 32.10 -10.91 -9.76
C PRO A 55 31.82 -9.42 -9.47
N GLN A 56 31.85 -8.55 -10.49
CA GLN A 56 31.38 -7.16 -10.35
C GLN A 56 29.84 -7.05 -10.35
N GLN A 57 29.13 -8.16 -10.55
CA GLN A 57 27.68 -8.24 -10.51
C GLN A 57 27.19 -9.17 -9.39
N LEU A 58 26.05 -8.83 -8.80
CA LEU A 58 25.33 -9.67 -7.88
C LEU A 58 24.41 -10.63 -8.65
N ASP A 59 24.37 -11.88 -8.19
CA ASP A 59 23.46 -12.90 -8.73
C ASP A 59 22.21 -13.03 -7.86
N SER A 60 22.41 -13.07 -6.54
CA SER A 60 21.30 -13.12 -5.59
C SER A 60 21.64 -12.55 -4.22
N VAL A 61 20.59 -12.21 -3.47
CA VAL A 61 20.64 -11.97 -2.03
C VAL A 61 19.68 -12.93 -1.33
N SER A 62 20.12 -13.54 -0.24
CA SER A 62 19.29 -14.39 0.61
C SER A 62 19.26 -13.87 2.05
N PHE A 63 18.14 -14.09 2.74
CA PHE A 63 17.93 -13.68 4.13
C PHE A 63 16.78 -14.45 4.77
N THR A 64 16.63 -14.30 6.08
CA THR A 64 15.53 -14.86 6.87
C THR A 64 14.66 -13.75 7.45
N LEU A 65 13.35 -13.91 7.34
CA LEU A 65 12.36 -13.10 8.06
C LEU A 65 11.97 -13.76 9.39
N ASP A 66 11.59 -12.96 10.38
CA ASP A 66 11.10 -13.43 11.67
C ASP A 66 9.66 -13.99 11.62
N ALA A 67 8.90 -13.65 10.59
CA ALA A 67 7.52 -14.06 10.40
C ALA A 67 7.22 -14.47 8.95
N PRO A 68 6.15 -15.25 8.69
CA PRO A 68 5.74 -15.60 7.34
C PRO A 68 5.33 -14.37 6.51
N ALA A 69 5.64 -14.42 5.21
CA ALA A 69 5.26 -13.42 4.22
C ALA A 69 4.84 -14.12 2.91
N ASN A 70 4.04 -13.43 2.09
CA ASN A 70 3.54 -13.92 0.80
C ASN A 70 4.20 -13.20 -0.37
N THR A 71 4.55 -11.94 -0.18
CA THR A 71 5.24 -11.14 -1.19
C THR A 71 6.41 -10.45 -0.53
N VAL A 72 7.60 -10.65 -1.10
CA VAL A 72 8.83 -10.02 -0.63
C VAL A 72 9.55 -9.42 -1.83
N LYS A 73 10.01 -8.19 -1.66
CA LYS A 73 10.82 -7.47 -2.63
C LYS A 73 12.02 -6.85 -1.95
N VAL A 74 13.12 -6.75 -2.69
CA VAL A 74 14.32 -6.06 -2.23
C VAL A 74 14.78 -4.99 -3.20
N ARG A 75 15.43 -3.97 -2.68
CA ARG A 75 16.15 -2.97 -3.46
C ARG A 75 17.56 -2.84 -2.88
N LEU A 76 18.54 -2.77 -3.78
CA LEU A 76 19.96 -2.78 -3.42
C LEU A 76 20.68 -1.45 -3.67
N GLN A 77 19.98 -0.49 -4.26
CA GLN A 77 20.48 0.84 -4.56
C GLN A 77 19.38 1.85 -4.27
N SER A 78 19.71 2.94 -3.58
CA SER A 78 18.76 4.03 -3.35
C SER A 78 18.19 4.56 -4.67
N GLY A 79 16.86 4.50 -4.81
CA GLY A 79 16.17 4.86 -6.06
C GLY A 79 16.28 3.83 -7.19
N GLY A 80 16.94 2.70 -6.96
CA GLY A 80 17.14 1.63 -7.95
C GLY A 80 15.97 0.65 -8.09
N THR A 81 16.26 -0.47 -8.76
CA THR A 81 15.28 -1.51 -9.13
C THR A 81 14.83 -2.34 -7.93
N TRP A 82 13.54 -2.68 -7.90
CA TRP A 82 12.98 -3.68 -6.98
C TRP A 82 13.04 -5.08 -7.59
N TYR A 83 13.67 -6.00 -6.88
CA TYR A 83 13.77 -7.41 -7.24
C TYR A 83 12.74 -8.23 -6.49
N ASN A 84 12.13 -9.22 -7.16
CA ASN A 84 11.21 -10.15 -6.54
C ASN A 84 11.99 -11.26 -5.84
N CYS A 85 11.46 -11.70 -4.69
CA CYS A 85 12.04 -12.79 -3.92
C CYS A 85 11.13 -14.01 -3.93
N THR A 86 11.74 -15.18 -3.85
CA THR A 86 11.07 -16.47 -3.70
C THR A 86 11.38 -17.04 -2.32
N ASN A 87 10.37 -17.63 -1.70
CA ASN A 87 10.55 -18.37 -0.45
C ASN A 87 11.23 -19.69 -0.78
N THR A 88 12.38 -19.98 -0.16
CA THR A 88 13.13 -21.21 -0.39
C THR A 88 12.72 -22.30 0.60
N SER A 89 12.54 -21.94 1.87
CA SER A 89 11.97 -22.79 2.92
C SER A 89 11.65 -21.97 4.18
N GLY A 90 10.57 -22.30 4.89
CA GLY A 90 10.20 -21.61 6.13
C GLY A 90 10.07 -20.10 5.93
N ASN A 91 10.90 -19.31 6.62
CA ASN A 91 10.97 -17.86 6.45
C ASN A 91 12.23 -17.41 5.68
N ASN A 92 12.90 -18.32 4.97
CA ASN A 92 14.07 -17.99 4.16
C ASN A 92 13.65 -17.56 2.76
N TRP A 93 14.26 -16.47 2.32
CA TRP A 93 13.99 -15.84 1.03
C TRP A 93 15.26 -15.73 0.22
N SER A 94 15.12 -15.89 -1.10
CA SER A 94 16.15 -15.64 -2.07
C SER A 94 15.60 -14.72 -3.16
N CYS A 95 16.32 -13.66 -3.47
CA CYS A 95 15.96 -12.71 -4.51
C CYS A 95 17.01 -12.79 -5.61
N ASN A 96 16.59 -13.10 -6.83
CA ASN A 96 17.47 -12.98 -7.99
C ASN A 96 17.69 -11.49 -8.27
N THR A 97 18.95 -11.08 -8.28
CA THR A 97 19.37 -9.70 -8.50
C THR A 97 20.26 -9.57 -9.72
N SER A 98 20.18 -10.52 -10.66
CA SER A 98 20.98 -10.50 -11.89
C SER A 98 20.84 -9.15 -12.59
N GLY A 99 21.99 -8.56 -12.96
CA GLY A 99 22.07 -7.21 -13.53
C GLY A 99 22.33 -6.10 -12.50
N GLN A 100 22.24 -6.37 -11.20
CA GLN A 100 22.71 -5.44 -10.18
C GLN A 100 24.24 -5.43 -10.14
N ALA A 101 24.86 -4.29 -10.42
CA ALA A 101 26.29 -4.11 -10.20
C ALA A 101 26.61 -3.95 -8.71
N VAL A 102 27.76 -4.46 -8.27
CA VAL A 102 28.21 -4.35 -6.87
C VAL A 102 28.57 -2.91 -6.52
N GLN A 103 29.20 -2.17 -7.44
CA GLN A 103 29.70 -0.81 -7.16
C GLN A 103 28.62 0.22 -6.76
N PRO A 104 27.45 0.29 -7.43
CA PRO A 104 26.39 1.21 -7.02
C PRO A 104 25.46 0.67 -5.93
N ALA A 105 25.68 -0.55 -5.42
CA ALA A 105 24.84 -1.11 -4.36
C ALA A 105 25.18 -0.44 -3.01
N ASP A 106 24.26 0.35 -2.47
CA ASP A 106 24.46 1.18 -1.28
C ASP A 106 23.49 0.88 -0.13
N GLU A 107 22.51 0.01 -0.35
CA GLU A 107 21.53 -0.38 0.67
C GLU A 107 21.07 -1.83 0.51
N LEU A 108 20.42 -2.37 1.55
CA LEU A 108 19.51 -3.51 1.41
C LEU A 108 18.19 -3.10 2.03
N ARG A 109 17.23 -2.75 1.16
CA ARG A 109 15.88 -2.44 1.59
C ARG A 109 14.96 -3.61 1.30
N VAL A 110 14.42 -4.21 2.35
CA VAL A 110 13.46 -5.32 2.25
C VAL A 110 12.06 -4.82 2.52
N VAL A 111 11.11 -5.19 1.65
CA VAL A 111 9.67 -4.96 1.86
C VAL A 111 8.97 -6.29 1.74
N ALA A 112 8.18 -6.63 2.76
CA ALA A 112 7.46 -7.88 2.85
C ALA A 112 6.00 -7.65 3.25
N LYS A 113 5.11 -8.55 2.83
CA LYS A 113 3.66 -8.49 3.07
C LYS A 113 3.09 -9.89 3.25
N SER A 114 2.20 -10.08 4.23
CA SER A 114 1.53 -11.35 4.55
C SER A 114 0.08 -11.53 4.07
N ASN A 115 -0.62 -10.47 3.59
CA ASN A 115 -1.98 -10.58 3.01
C ASN A 115 -2.40 -9.36 2.20
#